data_AF-A0A9E6DKI9-F1
#
_entry.id   AF-A0A9E6DKI9-F1
#
_cell.length_a   1.000
_cell.length_b   1.000
_cell.length_c   1.000
_cell.angle_alpha   90.00
_cell.angle_beta   90.00
_cell.angle_gamma   90.00
#
_symmetry.space_group_name_H-M   'P 1'
#
loop_
_entity.id
_entity.type
_entity.pdbx_description
1 polymer ?
#
loop_
_entity_poly.entity_id
_entity_poly.type
_entity_poly.pdbx_seq_one_letter_code
_entity_poly.pdbx_strand_id
1 'polypeptide(L)'
;MSSLREGLQQELFSLTLSAGFFGFFAHAEVLSALEDEKLLPAAIMGASAGALVARVWSAELPSPEIRELLFSLDRDEFWEPAFGPESCEQSASANGSLQPGP
;
A
#
# COMPACT_ATOMS: atom_id res chain seq x y z
N MET A 1 -17.62 30.66 -5.61
CA MET A 1 -16.70 29.57 -5.98
C MET A 1 -17.07 28.39 -5.11
N SER A 2 -17.44 27.26 -5.69
CA SER A 2 -17.64 26.04 -4.92
C SER A 2 -16.29 25.48 -4.48
N SER A 3 -16.23 24.97 -3.24
CA SER A 3 -15.04 24.31 -2.69
C SER A 3 -14.96 22.86 -3.16
N LEU A 4 -13.76 22.26 -3.06
CA LEU A 4 -13.57 20.82 -3.34
C LEU A 4 -14.52 19.96 -2.50
N ARG A 5 -14.67 20.30 -1.21
CA ARG A 5 -15.57 19.62 -0.29
C ARG A 5 -17.00 19.59 -0.82
N GLU A 6 -17.52 20.74 -1.26
CA GLU A 6 -18.86 20.83 -1.84
C GLU A 6 -18.99 19.98 -3.10
N GLY A 7 -17.98 19.96 -3.96
CA GLY A 7 -17.95 19.11 -5.15
C GLY A 7 -18.03 17.62 -4.82
N LEU A 8 -17.25 17.16 -3.85
CA LEU A 8 -17.22 15.75 -3.43
C LEU A 8 -18.50 15.30 -2.69
N GLN A 9 -19.25 16.24 -2.09
CA GLN A 9 -20.55 15.94 -1.48
C GLN A 9 -21.68 15.82 -2.51
N GLN A 10 -21.53 16.42 -3.69
CA GLN A 10 -22.59 16.48 -4.71
C GLN A 10 -22.62 15.23 -5.59
N GLU A 11 -21.47 14.60 -5.84
CA GLU A 11 -21.34 13.48 -6.77
C GLU A 11 -20.47 12.35 -6.21
N LEU A 12 -20.74 11.13 -6.69
CA LEU A 12 -19.89 9.98 -6.42
C LEU A 12 -18.53 10.17 -7.10
N PHE A 13 -17.45 9.96 -6.35
CA PHE A 13 -16.10 10.09 -6.86
C PHE A 13 -15.28 8.81 -6.63
N SER A 14 -14.23 8.66 -7.43
CA SER A 14 -13.22 7.61 -7.27
C SER A 14 -11.90 8.23 -6.84
N LEU A 15 -11.17 7.54 -5.95
CA LEU A 15 -9.88 7.97 -5.43
C LEU A 15 -8.76 7.07 -5.97
N THR A 16 -7.75 7.66 -6.61
CA THR A 16 -6.56 6.93 -7.07
C THR A 16 -5.32 7.41 -6.33
N LEU A 17 -4.64 6.48 -5.65
CA LEU A 17 -3.41 6.72 -4.90
C LEU A 17 -2.18 6.36 -5.74
N SER A 18 -1.31 7.34 -5.99
CA SER A 18 -0.10 7.14 -6.81
C SER A 18 0.93 6.24 -6.12
N ALA A 19 1.91 5.74 -6.89
CA ALA A 19 3.11 5.16 -6.30
C ALA A 19 3.97 6.27 -5.65
N GLY A 20 4.69 5.93 -4.58
CA GLY A 20 5.60 6.85 -3.91
C GLY A 20 6.46 6.13 -2.87
N PHE A 21 7.74 6.46 -2.83
CA PHE A 21 8.65 5.97 -1.79
C PHE A 21 8.22 6.61 -0.45
N PHE A 22 7.79 5.79 0.51
CA PHE A 22 7.15 6.24 1.77
C PHE A 22 5.85 7.05 1.63
N GLY A 23 5.20 7.01 0.45
CA GLY A 23 3.92 7.69 0.23
C GLY A 23 2.75 7.14 1.05
N PHE A 24 2.92 5.96 1.67
CA PHE A 24 1.89 5.27 2.46
C PHE A 24 1.32 6.15 3.59
N PHE A 25 2.18 6.88 4.30
CA PHE A 25 1.76 7.75 5.41
C PHE A 25 0.86 8.89 4.94
N ALA A 26 1.25 9.58 3.86
CA ALA A 26 0.45 10.65 3.29
C ALA A 26 -0.89 10.13 2.75
N HIS A 27 -0.90 8.94 2.14
CA HIS A 27 -2.13 8.31 1.67
C HIS A 27 -3.08 7.94 2.82
N ALA A 28 -2.58 7.44 3.95
CA ALA A 28 -3.38 7.13 5.13
C ALA A 28 -4.02 8.39 5.74
N GLU A 29 -3.26 9.49 5.86
CA GLU A 29 -3.78 10.77 6.37
C GLU A 29 -4.84 11.39 5.45
N VAL A 30 -4.66 11.30 4.13
CA VAL A 30 -5.68 11.75 3.17
C VAL A 30 -6.97 10.96 3.35
N LEU A 31 -6.90 9.65 3.58
CA LEU A 31 -8.07 8.84 3.88
C LEU A 31 -8.72 9.22 5.21
N SER A 32 -7.92 9.50 6.25
CA SER A 32 -8.45 9.97 7.55
C SER A 32 -9.21 11.27 7.42
N ALA A 33 -8.66 12.25 6.70
CA ALA A 33 -9.36 13.52 6.47
C ALA A 33 -10.67 13.33 5.69
N LEU A 34 -10.71 12.40 4.73
CA LEU A 34 -11.92 12.07 3.98
C LEU A 34 -12.96 11.36 4.85
N GLU A 35 -12.54 10.43 5.71
CA GLU A 35 -13.42 9.74 6.67
C GLU A 35 -14.03 10.71 7.69
N ASP A 36 -13.22 11.61 8.27
CA ASP A 36 -13.67 12.63 9.22
C ASP A 36 -14.75 13.54 8.62
N GLU A 37 -14.61 13.86 7.34
CA GLU A 37 -15.56 14.67 6.57
C GLU A 37 -16.74 13.85 6.00
N LYS A 38 -16.79 12.53 6.26
CA LYS A 38 -17.79 11.59 5.72
C LYS A 38 -17.84 11.55 4.20
N LEU A 39 -16.70 11.81 3.56
CA LEU A 39 -16.50 11.81 2.12
C LEU A 39 -15.90 10.48 1.68
N LEU A 40 -16.74 9.45 1.56
CA LEU A 40 -16.28 8.12 1.18
C LEU A 40 -16.27 7.96 -0.35
N PRO A 41 -15.12 7.63 -0.97
CA PRO A 41 -15.07 7.34 -2.40
C PRO A 41 -15.88 6.08 -2.73
N ALA A 42 -16.55 6.07 -3.89
CA ALA A 42 -17.26 4.91 -4.40
C ALA A 42 -16.32 3.79 -4.86
N ALA A 43 -15.10 4.15 -5.27
CA ALA A 43 -14.06 3.22 -5.63
C ALA A 43 -12.68 3.80 -5.25
N ILE A 44 -11.80 2.93 -4.78
CA ILE A 44 -10.41 3.27 -4.50
C ILE A 44 -9.47 2.39 -5.32
N MET A 45 -8.43 3.00 -5.87
CA MET A 45 -7.39 2.32 -6.64
C MET A 45 -6.02 2.84 -6.24
N GLY A 46 -4.97 2.08 -6.52
CA GLY A 46 -3.61 2.59 -6.32
C GLY A 46 -2.54 1.75 -6.98
N ALA A 47 -1.31 2.25 -6.93
CA ALA A 47 -0.12 1.58 -7.46
C ALA A 47 0.97 1.47 -6.38
N SER A 48 1.64 0.32 -6.27
CA SER A 48 2.71 0.06 -5.29
C SER A 48 2.28 0.46 -3.86
N ALA A 49 2.93 1.45 -3.26
CA ALA A 49 2.56 2.08 -1.99
C ALA A 49 1.06 2.42 -1.86
N GLY A 50 0.49 3.06 -2.88
CA GLY A 50 -0.92 3.43 -2.91
C GLY A 50 -1.84 2.22 -3.04
N ALA A 51 -1.40 1.15 -3.69
CA ALA A 51 -2.18 -0.09 -3.81
C ALA A 51 -2.31 -0.81 -2.46
N LEU A 52 -1.25 -0.80 -1.65
CA LEU A 52 -1.26 -1.36 -0.30
C LEU A 52 -2.30 -0.65 0.58
N VAL A 53 -2.22 0.68 0.66
CA VAL A 53 -3.15 1.49 1.45
C VAL A 53 -4.59 1.34 0.94
N ALA A 54 -4.81 1.40 -0.38
CA ALA A 54 -6.13 1.23 -0.98
C ALA A 54 -6.75 -0.14 -0.65
N ARG A 55 -5.95 -1.21 -0.72
CA ARG A 55 -6.38 -2.58 -0.41
C ARG A 55 -6.79 -2.72 1.05
N VAL A 56 -5.97 -2.24 1.97
CA VAL A 56 -6.22 -2.38 3.42
C VAL A 56 -7.46 -1.58 3.83
N TRP A 57 -7.60 -0.36 3.33
CA TRP A 57 -8.79 0.45 3.55
C TRP A 57 -10.07 -0.18 2.98
N SER A 58 -9.98 -0.79 1.79
CA SER A 58 -11.12 -1.52 1.20
C SER A 58 -11.52 -2.78 1.97
N ALA A 59 -10.66 -3.29 2.85
CA ALA A 59 -10.93 -4.43 3.72
C ALA A 59 -11.62 -4.02 5.04
N GLU A 60 -12.25 -2.83 5.06
CA GLU A 60 -12.95 -2.26 6.21
C GLU A 60 -12.05 -1.95 7.42
N LEU A 61 -10.73 -1.82 7.21
CA LEU A 61 -9.85 -1.30 8.24
C LEU A 61 -9.92 0.24 8.28
N PRO A 62 -10.32 0.86 9.41
CA PRO A 62 -10.40 2.31 9.51
C PRO A 62 -9.05 2.98 9.24
N SER A 63 -9.06 4.14 8.59
CA SER A 63 -7.81 4.84 8.27
C SER A 63 -6.91 5.17 9.47
N PRO A 64 -7.41 5.45 10.71
CA PRO A 64 -6.55 5.64 11.87
C PRO A 64 -5.79 4.37 12.26
N GLU A 65 -6.38 3.19 12.08
CA GLU A 65 -5.73 1.92 12.36
C GLU A 65 -4.66 1.59 11.31
N ILE A 66 -4.92 1.90 10.03
CA ILE A 66 -3.93 1.80 8.96
C ILE A 66 -2.72 2.67 9.27
N ARG A 67 -2.99 3.90 9.74
CA ARG A 67 -1.96 4.85 10.15
C ARG A 67 -1.14 4.25 11.30
N GLU A 68 -1.77 3.89 12.42
CA GLU A 68 -1.04 3.31 13.56
C GLU A 68 -0.19 2.10 13.16
N LEU A 69 -0.73 1.20 12.33
CA LEU A 69 0.03 0.06 11.80
C LEU A 69 1.26 0.51 11.01
N LEU A 70 1.13 1.48 10.11
CA LEU A 70 2.26 1.99 9.33
C LEU A 70 3.31 2.68 10.21
N PHE A 71 2.89 3.36 11.28
CA PHE A 71 3.78 4.03 12.23
C PHE A 71 4.42 3.07 13.24
N SER A 72 3.86 1.88 13.46
CA SER A 72 4.44 0.85 14.32
C SER A 72 5.51 0.01 13.64
N LEU A 73 5.62 0.06 12.30
CA LEU A 73 6.62 -0.70 11.55
C LEU A 73 8.02 -0.11 11.76
N ASP A 74 8.98 -0.97 12.09
CA ASP A 74 10.38 -0.62 12.08
C ASP A 74 10.96 -0.65 10.67
N ARG A 75 12.02 0.13 10.43
CA ARG A 75 12.69 0.21 9.11
C ARG A 75 13.08 -1.17 8.56
N ASP A 76 13.46 -2.08 9.45
CA ASP A 76 13.93 -3.41 9.08
C ASP A 76 12.77 -4.36 8.73
N GLU A 77 11.52 -4.00 9.07
CA GLU A 77 10.29 -4.72 8.69
C GLU A 77 9.67 -4.18 7.39
N PHE A 78 10.01 -2.95 6.99
CA PHE A 78 9.49 -2.32 5.76
C PHE A 78 9.92 -3.01 4.48
N TRP A 79 11.05 -3.70 4.51
CA TRP A 79 11.63 -4.34 3.34
C TRP A 79 11.79 -5.82 3.60
N GLU A 80 11.38 -6.65 2.64
CA GLU A 80 11.89 -8.02 2.57
C GLU A 80 13.43 -7.96 2.63
N PRO A 81 14.12 -8.82 3.40
CA PRO A 81 15.58 -8.89 3.44
C PRO A 81 16.11 -9.49 2.12
N ALA A 82 15.89 -8.80 1.02
CA ALA A 82 16.40 -9.13 -0.29
C ALA A 82 17.53 -8.16 -0.59
N PHE A 83 18.74 -8.51 -0.13
CA PHE A 83 20.05 -8.38 -0.79
C PHE A 83 21.17 -8.73 0.23
N GLY A 84 21.06 -9.87 0.90
CA GLY A 84 22.19 -10.52 1.58
C GLY A 84 22.91 -11.46 0.60
N PRO A 85 24.25 -11.60 0.64
CA PRO A 85 25.00 -12.51 -0.24
C PRO A 85 24.54 -13.98 -0.15
N GLU A 86 23.86 -14.34 0.95
CA GLU A 86 23.37 -15.69 1.23
C GLU A 86 22.21 -16.18 0.34
N SER A 87 21.43 -15.30 -0.30
CA SER A 87 20.32 -15.71 -1.17
C SER A 87 20.78 -16.18 -2.56
N CYS A 88 21.98 -15.78 -2.98
CA CYS A 88 22.58 -16.22 -4.25
C CYS A 88 23.11 -17.66 -4.16
N GLU A 89 23.64 -18.08 -3.00
CA GLU A 89 24.19 -19.43 -2.81
C GLU A 89 23.11 -20.53 -2.77
N GLN A 90 21.94 -20.24 -2.19
CA GLN A 90 20.83 -21.22 -2.16
C GLN A 90 20.19 -21.42 -3.53
N SER A 91 20.15 -20.38 -4.35
CA SER A 91 19.65 -20.47 -5.74
C SER A 91 20.60 -21.25 -6.66
N ALA A 92 21.91 -21.22 -6.39
CA ALA A 92 22.91 -21.99 -7.14
C ALA A 92 22.92 -23.49 -6.76
N SER A 93 22.64 -23.84 -5.51
CA SER A 93 22.59 -25.24 -5.07
C SER A 93 21.39 -26.02 -5.62
N ALA A 94 20.33 -25.35 -6.07
CA ALA A 94 19.13 -26.01 -6.60
C ALA A 94 19.27 -26.49 -8.06
N ASN A 95 20.28 -26.01 -8.81
CA ASN A 95 20.49 -26.37 -10.22
C ASN A 95 21.53 -27.49 -10.45
N GLY A 96 22.06 -28.09 -9.38
CA GLY A 96 23.08 -29.13 -9.43
C GLY A 96 22.54 -30.56 -9.42
N SER A 97 21.54 -30.92 -10.24
CA SER A 97 21.09 -32.32 -10.38
C SER A 97 20.32 -32.58 -11.68
N LEU A 98 20.92 -32.28 -12.84
CA LEU A 98 20.54 -32.92 -14.10
C LEU A 98 21.44 -34.14 -14.31
N GLN A 99 20.96 -35.31 -13.86
CA GLN A 99 21.50 -36.60 -14.28
C GLN A 99 21.12 -36.83 -15.75
N PRO A 100 22.05 -37.16 -16.66
CA PRO A 100 21.66 -37.64 -17.98
C PRO A 100 21.04 -39.04 -17.83
N GLY A 101 19.78 -39.17 -18.25
CA GLY A 101 19.08 -40.46 -18.32
C GLY A 101 19.67 -41.39 -19.38
N PRO A 102 19.34 -42.70 -19.32
CA PRO A 102 19.97 -43.77 -20.11
C PRO A 102 19.72 -43.68 -21.61
#